data_AF-A0A2K0U1E6-F1
#
_entry.id   AF-A0A2K0U1E6-F1
#
_cell.length_a   1.000
_cell.length_b   1.000
_cell.length_c   1.000
_cell.angle_alpha   90.00
_cell.angle_beta   90.00
_cell.angle_gamma   90.00
#
_symmetry.space_group_name_H-M   'P 1'
#
loop_
_entity.id
_entity.type
_entity.pdbx_description
1 polymer ?
#
loop_
_entity_poly.entity_id
_entity_poly.type
_entity_poly.pdbx_seq_one_letter_code
_entity_poly.pdbx_strand_id
1 'polypeptide(L)'
;MATNGSTNGTNGQSSRFDPTFTQRVIDTMGPNMTPRNREVMAALLRHLHDFAREVELTVDEWMTGVHFINAVGQISTKTRNEAHRVSDVLGLES
;
A
#
# COMPACT_ATOMS: atom_id res chain seq x y z
N MET A 1 -25.95 16.01 -43.89
CA MET A 1 -26.61 16.75 -42.79
C MET A 1 -26.14 16.14 -41.48
N ALA A 2 -25.56 16.96 -40.61
CA ALA A 2 -25.25 16.63 -39.21
C ALA A 2 -26.56 16.25 -38.47
N THR A 3 -26.54 15.48 -37.38
CA THR A 3 -26.26 16.01 -36.04
C THR A 3 -25.71 14.96 -35.07
N ASN A 4 -24.56 15.29 -34.46
CA ASN A 4 -24.11 14.81 -33.15
C ASN A 4 -25.07 15.27 -32.03
N GLY A 5 -25.08 14.56 -30.91
CA GLY A 5 -25.28 15.19 -29.61
C GLY A 5 -25.97 14.35 -28.54
N SER A 6 -25.20 13.72 -27.65
CA SER A 6 -25.24 14.07 -26.21
C SER A 6 -24.19 13.27 -25.44
N THR A 7 -23.04 13.92 -25.27
CA THR A 7 -22.06 13.67 -24.21
C THR A 7 -22.58 14.21 -22.88
N ASN A 8 -22.57 13.39 -21.83
CA ASN A 8 -22.50 13.79 -20.42
C ASN A 8 -21.58 12.75 -19.76
N GLY A 9 -20.39 13.04 -19.24
CA GLY A 9 -19.98 14.22 -18.49
C GLY A 9 -19.54 13.78 -17.09
N THR A 10 -18.56 12.86 -16.99
CA THR A 10 -17.90 12.54 -15.72
C THR A 10 -16.65 13.40 -15.59
N ASN A 11 -16.86 14.67 -15.23
CA ASN A 11 -15.83 15.51 -14.62
C ASN A 11 -15.56 14.98 -13.21
N GLY A 12 -14.66 14.01 -13.10
CA GLY A 12 -13.98 13.66 -11.86
C GLY A 12 -12.50 13.64 -12.20
N GLN A 13 -11.71 14.50 -11.54
CA GLN A 13 -10.26 14.61 -11.76
C GLN A 13 -9.66 13.21 -11.89
N SER A 14 -9.12 12.89 -13.08
CA SER A 14 -8.40 11.65 -13.29
C SER A 14 -7.16 11.71 -12.39
N SER A 15 -7.23 11.05 -11.23
CA SER A 15 -6.04 10.80 -10.42
C SER A 15 -4.98 10.21 -11.35
N ARG A 16 -3.74 10.72 -11.28
CA ARG A 16 -2.62 10.14 -12.04
C ARG A 16 -2.40 8.66 -11.69
N PHE A 17 -2.94 8.23 -10.55
CA PHE A 17 -2.93 6.85 -10.08
C PHE A 17 -4.23 6.15 -10.42
N ASP A 18 -4.12 4.89 -10.84
CA ASP A 18 -5.29 4.04 -11.08
C ASP A 18 -6.08 3.82 -9.77
N PRO A 19 -7.34 4.29 -9.70
CA PRO A 19 -8.16 4.17 -8.49
C PRO A 19 -8.55 2.72 -8.17
N THR A 20 -8.46 1.80 -9.14
CA THR A 20 -8.84 0.39 -8.97
C THR A 20 -7.67 -0.49 -8.55
N PHE A 21 -6.43 0.01 -8.63
CA PHE A 21 -5.22 -0.79 -8.39
C PHE A 21 -5.22 -1.44 -7.01
N THR A 22 -5.48 -0.68 -5.95
CA THR A 22 -5.52 -1.20 -4.57
C THR A 22 -6.53 -2.33 -4.42
N GLN A 23 -7.72 -2.18 -4.99
CA GLN A 23 -8.76 -3.20 -4.90
C GLN A 23 -8.33 -4.48 -5.63
N ARG A 24 -7.74 -4.35 -6.83
CA ARG A 24 -7.21 -5.50 -7.57
C ARG A 24 -6.16 -6.27 -6.79
N VAL A 25 -5.27 -5.58 -6.06
CA VAL A 25 -4.28 -6.23 -5.18
C VAL A 25 -4.96 -6.97 -4.03
N ILE A 26 -5.96 -6.38 -3.38
CA ILE A 26 -6.72 -7.04 -2.30
C ILE A 26 -7.46 -8.28 -2.83
N ASP A 27 -8.00 -8.22 -4.04
CA ASP A 27 -8.73 -9.34 -4.65
C ASP A 27 -7.83 -10.53 -4.98
N THR A 28 -6.51 -10.34 -5.06
CA THR A 28 -5.54 -11.45 -5.22
C THR A 28 -5.36 -12.32 -3.97
N MET A 29 -5.90 -11.89 -2.82
CA MET A 29 -5.81 -12.67 -1.58
C MET A 29 -6.55 -14.01 -1.73
N GLY A 30 -5.81 -15.11 -1.56
CA GLY A 30 -6.30 -16.47 -1.81
C GLY A 30 -7.48 -16.91 -0.94
N PRO A 31 -8.22 -17.95 -1.39
CA PRO A 31 -9.45 -18.40 -0.73
C PRO A 31 -9.23 -19.01 0.67
N ASN A 32 -8.01 -19.49 0.98
CA ASN A 32 -7.68 -20.12 2.25
C ASN A 32 -7.33 -19.14 3.38
N MET A 33 -7.40 -17.83 3.12
CA MET A 33 -7.09 -16.81 4.12
C MET A 33 -8.24 -16.68 5.13
N THR A 34 -7.92 -16.69 6.42
CA THR A 34 -8.94 -16.49 7.47
C THR A 34 -9.60 -15.12 7.33
N PRO A 35 -10.88 -14.97 7.74
CA PRO A 35 -11.58 -13.68 7.67
C PRO A 35 -10.82 -12.55 8.37
N ARG A 36 -10.26 -12.81 9.56
CA ARG A 36 -9.49 -11.82 10.32
C ARG A 36 -8.19 -11.41 9.60
N ASN A 37 -7.45 -12.37 9.04
CA ASN A 37 -6.22 -12.05 8.32
C ASN A 37 -6.53 -11.21 7.08
N ARG A 38 -7.61 -11.54 6.35
CA ARG A 38 -8.05 -10.78 5.18
C ARG A 38 -8.39 -9.33 5.54
N GLU A 39 -9.11 -9.12 6.65
CA GLU A 39 -9.45 -7.79 7.15
C GLU A 39 -8.18 -6.97 7.44
N VAL A 40 -7.25 -7.53 8.23
CA VAL A 40 -6.01 -6.87 8.65
C VAL A 40 -5.13 -6.53 7.44
N MET A 41 -4.89 -7.51 6.55
CA MET A 41 -4.04 -7.30 5.37
C MET A 41 -4.67 -6.33 4.37
N ALA A 42 -6.00 -6.36 4.21
CA ALA A 42 -6.67 -5.42 3.32
C ALA A 42 -6.60 -3.98 3.86
N ALA A 43 -6.71 -3.79 5.18
CA ALA A 43 -6.53 -2.48 5.80
C ALA A 43 -5.09 -1.97 5.63
N LEU A 44 -4.10 -2.81 5.90
CA LEU A 44 -2.69 -2.48 5.70
C LEU A 44 -2.41 -2.04 4.26
N LEU A 45 -2.85 -2.81 3.26
CA LEU A 45 -2.63 -2.48 1.85
C LEU A 45 -3.29 -1.17 1.42
N ARG A 46 -4.50 -0.88 1.93
CA ARG A 46 -5.17 0.41 1.68
C ARG A 46 -4.32 1.56 2.18
N HIS A 47 -3.95 1.55 3.46
CA HIS A 47 -3.14 2.62 4.06
C HIS A 47 -1.75 2.73 3.44
N LEU A 48 -1.10 1.62 3.09
CA LEU A 48 0.20 1.62 2.41
C LEU A 48 0.11 2.28 1.03
N HIS A 49 -0.90 1.94 0.25
CA HIS A 49 -1.09 2.54 -1.07
C HIS A 49 -1.55 4.00 -0.98
N ASP A 50 -2.35 4.36 0.03
CA ASP A 50 -2.73 5.75 0.28
C ASP A 50 -1.50 6.59 0.64
N PHE A 51 -0.64 6.10 1.53
CA PHE A 51 0.64 6.73 1.87
C PHE A 51 1.51 6.95 0.62
N ALA A 52 1.68 5.93 -0.22
CA ALA A 52 2.48 6.04 -1.45
C ALA A 52 1.90 7.08 -2.43
N ARG A 53 0.57 7.22 -2.49
CA ARG A 53 -0.09 8.25 -3.31
C ARG A 53 0.08 9.64 -2.71
N GLU A 54 -0.10 9.77 -1.40
CA GLU A 54 -0.02 11.01 -0.65
C GLU A 54 1.35 11.68 -0.81
N VAL A 55 2.42 10.90 -0.65
CA VAL A 55 3.80 11.42 -0.75
C VAL A 55 4.36 11.41 -2.17
N GLU A 56 3.56 10.98 -3.14
CA GLU A 56 3.99 10.81 -4.52
C GLU A 56 5.26 9.94 -4.68
N LEU A 57 5.35 8.86 -3.91
CA LEU A 57 6.57 8.08 -3.68
C LEU A 57 7.32 7.75 -4.98
N THR A 58 8.59 8.15 -5.03
CA THR A 58 9.48 7.89 -6.16
C THR A 58 10.10 6.49 -6.08
N VAL A 59 10.67 6.02 -7.20
CA VAL A 59 11.36 4.72 -7.26
C VAL A 59 12.59 4.71 -6.35
N ASP A 60 13.35 5.80 -6.29
CA ASP A 60 14.58 5.88 -5.48
C ASP A 60 14.26 5.88 -3.96
N GLU A 61 13.20 6.57 -3.55
CA GLU A 61 12.71 6.55 -2.17
C GLU A 61 12.16 5.17 -1.80
N TRP A 62 11.40 4.54 -2.71
CA TRP A 62 10.93 3.18 -2.52
C TRP A 62 12.09 2.19 -2.35
N MET A 63 13.13 2.28 -3.18
CA MET A 63 14.33 1.44 -3.05
C MET A 63 15.07 1.68 -1.74
N THR A 64 15.09 2.92 -1.25
CA THR A 64 15.64 3.24 0.08
C THR A 64 14.83 2.55 1.19
N GLY A 65 13.50 2.56 1.11
CA GLY A 65 12.63 1.81 2.02
C GLY A 65 12.84 0.29 1.96
N VAL A 66 13.05 -0.26 0.76
CA VAL A 66 13.40 -1.69 0.58
C VAL A 66 14.73 -2.01 1.27
N HIS A 67 15.76 -1.19 1.09
CA HIS A 67 17.05 -1.36 1.78
C HIS A 67 16.91 -1.28 3.30
N PHE A 68 16.08 -0.38 3.82
CA PHE A 68 15.78 -0.29 5.24
C PHE A 68 15.16 -1.60 5.78
N ILE A 69 14.12 -2.12 5.13
CA ILE A 69 13.47 -3.39 5.54
C ILE A 69 14.47 -4.55 5.48
N ASN A 70 15.29 -4.61 4.44
CA ASN A 70 16.33 -5.63 4.31
C ASN A 70 17.37 -5.55 5.44
N ALA A 71 17.80 -4.33 5.80
CA ALA A 71 18.75 -4.11 6.89
C ALA A 71 18.16 -4.56 8.24
N VAL A 72 16.88 -4.26 8.50
CA VAL A 72 16.15 -4.75 9.69
C VAL A 72 16.19 -6.28 9.76
N GLY A 73 15.94 -6.95 8.64
CA GLY A 73 16.04 -8.42 8.55
C GLY A 73 17.45 -8.95 8.79
N GLN A 74 18.47 -8.35 8.17
CA GLN A 74 19.87 -8.79 8.26
C GLN A 74 20.50 -8.59 9.64
N ILE A 75 20.10 -7.54 10.37
CA ILE A 75 20.63 -7.24 11.71
C ILE A 75 19.97 -8.11 12.79
N SER A 76 18.75 -8.62 12.53
CA SER A 76 18.01 -9.44 13.48
C SER A 76 18.72 -10.76 13.77
N THR A 77 18.78 -11.15 15.04
CA THR A 77 19.36 -12.40 15.52
C THR A 77 18.38 -13.13 16.43
N LYS A 78 18.74 -14.33 16.92
CA LYS A 78 17.87 -15.12 17.83
C LYS A 78 17.48 -14.39 19.11
N THR A 79 18.30 -13.44 19.57
CA THR A 79 18.06 -12.69 20.81
C THR A 79 17.74 -11.22 20.56
N ARG A 80 17.72 -10.79 19.29
CA ARG A 80 17.54 -9.38 18.89
C ARG A 80 16.60 -9.31 17.69
N ASN A 81 15.38 -8.82 17.88
CA ASN A 81 14.42 -8.64 16.80
C ASN A 81 14.33 -7.15 16.44
N GLU A 82 14.92 -6.75 15.32
CA GLU A 82 14.91 -5.34 14.91
C GLU A 82 13.56 -4.90 14.37
N ALA A 83 12.76 -5.79 13.80
CA ALA A 83 11.41 -5.44 13.36
C ALA A 83 10.54 -5.04 14.56
N HIS A 84 10.70 -5.75 15.68
CA HIS A 84 10.07 -5.41 16.95
C HIS A 84 10.57 -4.05 17.47
N ARG A 85 11.87 -3.78 17.46
CA ARG A 85 12.39 -2.45 17.89
C ARG A 85 11.95 -1.30 16.99
N VAL A 86 11.85 -1.54 15.69
CA VAL A 86 11.30 -0.55 14.76
C VAL A 86 9.82 -0.29 15.10
N SER A 87 9.07 -1.30 15.53
CA SER A 87 7.70 -1.15 16.04
C SER A 87 7.62 -0.16 17.20
N ASP A 88 8.56 -0.22 18.15
CA ASP A 88 8.64 0.72 19.29
C ASP A 88 8.89 2.16 18.81
N VAL A 89 9.82 2.35 17.87
CA VAL A 89 10.14 3.67 17.31
C VAL A 89 8.98 4.25 16.52
N LEU A 90 8.21 3.39 15.83
CA LEU A 90 7.00 3.77 15.09
C LEU A 90 5.78 3.96 16.01
N GLY A 91 5.88 3.62 17.30
CA GLY A 91 4.82 3.79 18.29
C GLY A 91 3.65 2.80 18.16
N LEU A 92 3.88 1.65 17.52
CA LEU A 92 2.86 0.60 17.42
C LEU A 92 2.73 -0.23 18.71
N GLU A 93 3.83 -0.32 19.46
CA GLU A 93 3.87 -0.86 20.81
C GLU A 93 4.03 0.32 21.78
N SER A 94 3.17 0.37 22.80
CA SER A 94 3.21 1.34 23.90
C SER A 94 3.28 0.60 25.23
#